data_AF-A0A822ZUI7-F1
#
_entry.id   AF-A0A822ZUI7-F1
#
_cell.length_a   1.000
_cell.length_b   1.000
_cell.length_c   1.000
_cell.angle_alpha   90.00
_cell.angle_beta   90.00
_cell.angle_gamma   90.00
#
_symmetry.space_group_name_H-M   'P 1'
#
loop_
_entity.id
_entity.type
_entity.pdbx_description
1 polymer ?
#
loop_
_entity_poly.entity_id
_entity_poly.type
_entity_poly.pdbx_seq_one_letter_code
_entity_poly.pdbx_strand_id
1 'polypeptide(L)'
;MASPSSFKQELLKKWVLGLQSCCSMAKDMGISERKKAIKLSADLAMASARDGRTCWSRAVIANASKQNESKILVQKILGSECERLVKASSIGFSSCNKRFTSKRILRRSCSSLRRIRRSAPKRVQASSIAKRMVKKRTQLLKGLVPGGESMDEFSLIEETLDYIISLRAQIDVMRCLADASERLKSQ
;
A
#
# COMPACT_ATOMS: atom_id res chain seq x y z
N MET A 1 1.10 14.40 11.56
CA MET A 1 0.05 13.86 10.68
C MET A 1 -0.63 15.03 10.00
N ALA A 2 -0.79 15.01 8.67
CA ALA A 2 -1.55 16.05 7.96
C ALA A 2 -3.02 16.01 8.42
N SER A 3 -3.69 17.17 8.51
CA SER A 3 -5.11 17.20 8.85
C SER A 3 -5.93 16.42 7.81
N PRO A 4 -7.00 15.71 8.19
CA PRO A 4 -7.78 14.89 7.24
C PRO A 4 -8.33 15.69 6.05
N SER A 5 -8.66 16.97 6.26
CA SER A 5 -9.07 17.90 5.21
C SER A 5 -7.93 18.23 4.24
N SER A 6 -6.72 18.49 4.75
CA SER A 6 -5.55 18.75 3.91
C SER A 6 -5.17 17.56 3.01
N PHE A 7 -5.29 16.32 3.51
CA PHE A 7 -5.00 15.14 2.70
C PHE A 7 -5.98 14.97 1.53
N LYS A 8 -7.29 15.13 1.77
CA LYS A 8 -8.31 15.08 0.71
C LYS A 8 -8.09 16.16 -0.36
N GLN A 9 -7.69 17.36 0.07
CA GLN A 9 -7.38 18.46 -0.86
C GLN A 9 -6.14 18.15 -1.70
N GLU A 10 -5.07 17.63 -1.09
CA GLU A 10 -3.85 17.26 -1.82
C GLU A 10 -4.13 16.12 -2.81
N LEU A 11 -4.88 15.11 -2.38
CA LEU A 11 -5.37 14.04 -3.23
C LEU A 11 -6.15 14.58 -4.43
N LEU A 12 -7.11 15.47 -4.20
CA LEU A 12 -7.91 16.08 -5.27
C LEU A 12 -7.03 16.85 -6.25
N LYS A 13 -6.11 17.71 -5.77
CA LYS A 13 -5.19 18.47 -6.63
C LYS A 13 -4.37 17.54 -7.52
N LYS A 14 -3.76 16.51 -6.94
CA LYS A 14 -2.97 15.51 -7.66
C LYS A 14 -3.83 14.73 -8.66
N TRP A 15 -5.07 14.41 -8.30
CA TRP A 15 -5.95 13.62 -9.15
C TRP A 15 -6.50 14.43 -10.33
N VAL A 16 -6.79 15.73 -10.16
CA VAL A 16 -7.16 16.62 -11.27
C VAL A 16 -6.06 16.66 -12.34
N LEU A 17 -4.79 16.75 -11.94
CA LEU A 17 -3.65 16.67 -12.88
C LEU A 17 -3.60 15.34 -13.62
N GLY A 18 -3.85 14.24 -12.90
CA GLY A 18 -3.94 12.90 -13.47
C GLY A 18 -5.07 12.75 -14.49
N LEU A 19 -6.27 13.24 -14.15
CA LEU A 19 -7.45 13.21 -15.02
C LEU A 19 -7.25 14.04 -16.29
N GLN A 20 -6.66 15.24 -16.18
CA GLN A 20 -6.31 16.06 -17.35
C GLN A 20 -5.41 15.29 -18.34
N SER A 21 -4.43 14.55 -17.82
CA SER A 21 -3.59 13.70 -18.67
C SER A 21 -4.36 12.54 -19.30
N CYS A 22 -5.24 11.88 -18.53
CA CYS A 22 -6.10 10.83 -19.08
C CYS A 22 -7.01 11.38 -20.19
N CYS A 23 -7.57 12.58 -20.03
CA CYS A 23 -8.41 13.23 -21.04
C CYS A 23 -7.66 13.54 -22.33
N SER A 24 -6.40 13.99 -22.26
CA SER A 24 -5.58 14.20 -23.45
C SER A 24 -5.31 12.90 -24.22
N MET A 25 -5.13 11.79 -23.50
CA MET A 25 -4.87 10.46 -24.09
C MET A 25 -6.16 9.69 -24.44
N ALA A 26 -7.32 10.15 -23.98
CA ALA A 26 -8.60 9.41 -24.11
C ALA A 26 -9.11 9.30 -25.55
N LYS A 27 -8.63 10.15 -26.46
CA LYS A 27 -9.04 10.17 -27.88
C LYS A 27 -8.79 8.83 -28.58
N ASP A 28 -7.75 8.12 -28.17
CA ASP A 28 -7.33 6.85 -28.80
C ASP A 28 -7.73 5.62 -27.98
N MET A 29 -8.31 5.81 -26.78
CA MET A 29 -8.58 4.74 -25.83
C MET A 29 -10.01 4.22 -25.89
N GLY A 30 -10.15 2.89 -25.78
CA GLY A 30 -11.43 2.23 -25.54
C GLY A 30 -11.96 2.48 -24.11
N ILE A 31 -13.25 2.19 -23.88
CA ILE A 31 -13.90 2.41 -22.57
C ILE A 31 -13.19 1.66 -21.42
N SER A 32 -12.75 0.43 -21.67
CA SER A 32 -12.02 -0.40 -20.69
C SER A 32 -10.68 0.24 -20.29
N GLU A 33 -9.96 0.79 -21.26
CA GLU A 33 -8.68 1.47 -21.05
C GLU A 33 -8.87 2.78 -20.31
N ARG A 34 -9.89 3.57 -20.67
CA ARG A 34 -10.26 4.79 -19.94
C ARG A 34 -10.56 4.48 -18.47
N LYS A 35 -11.33 3.43 -18.18
CA LYS A 35 -11.61 3.00 -16.81
C LYS A 35 -10.33 2.62 -16.04
N LYS A 36 -9.42 1.87 -16.67
CA LYS A 36 -8.12 1.51 -16.09
C LYS A 36 -7.26 2.74 -15.82
N ALA A 37 -7.19 3.68 -16.76
CA ALA A 37 -6.43 4.91 -16.64
C ALA A 37 -6.97 5.81 -15.52
N ILE A 38 -8.29 5.96 -15.40
CA ILE A 38 -8.93 6.72 -14.32
C ILE A 38 -8.61 6.08 -12.95
N LYS A 39 -8.73 4.75 -12.85
CA LYS A 39 -8.41 4.02 -11.62
C LYS A 39 -6.94 4.22 -11.23
N LEU A 40 -6.04 3.98 -12.16
CA LEU A 40 -4.60 4.12 -11.95
C LEU A 40 -4.23 5.56 -11.54
N SER A 41 -4.80 6.56 -12.20
CA SER A 41 -4.62 7.97 -11.89
C SER A 41 -5.06 8.29 -10.45
N ALA A 42 -6.19 7.73 -10.01
CA ALA A 42 -6.67 7.90 -8.64
C ALA A 42 -5.74 7.22 -7.62
N ASP A 43 -5.30 5.98 -7.89
CA ASP A 43 -4.40 5.22 -7.01
C ASP A 43 -3.05 5.93 -6.86
N LEU A 44 -2.52 6.48 -7.96
CA LEU A 44 -1.26 7.21 -7.99
C LEU A 44 -1.37 8.58 -7.32
N ALA A 45 -2.47 9.30 -7.49
CA ALA A 45 -2.73 10.54 -6.78
C ALA A 45 -2.83 10.30 -5.27
N MET A 46 -3.51 9.23 -4.85
CA MET A 46 -3.62 8.81 -3.46
C MET A 46 -2.26 8.47 -2.86
N ALA A 47 -1.42 7.72 -3.60
CA ALA A 47 -0.06 7.42 -3.17
C ALA A 47 0.85 8.65 -3.14
N SER A 48 0.74 9.55 -4.13
CA SER A 48 1.53 10.79 -4.18
C SER A 48 1.15 11.75 -3.05
N ALA A 49 -0.13 11.83 -2.66
CA ALA A 49 -0.58 12.69 -1.56
C ALA A 49 -0.06 12.23 -0.19
N ARG A 50 0.54 11.02 -0.10
CA ARG A 50 1.26 10.53 1.08
C ARG A 50 2.77 10.80 1.03
N ASP A 51 3.26 11.51 0.02
CA ASP A 51 4.69 11.84 -0.21
C ASP A 51 5.62 10.62 -0.12
N GLY A 52 5.14 9.43 -0.47
CA GLY A 52 5.93 8.20 -0.35
C GLY A 52 6.36 7.84 1.08
N ARG A 53 5.71 8.39 2.12
CA ARG A 53 6.04 8.11 3.53
C ARG A 53 5.68 6.68 3.92
N THR A 54 4.62 6.13 3.32
CA THR A 54 4.13 4.78 3.59
C THR A 54 4.70 3.74 2.63
N CYS A 55 4.93 2.53 3.13
CA CYS A 55 5.36 1.39 2.32
C CYS A 55 4.35 1.10 1.21
N TRP A 56 3.04 1.14 1.51
CA TRP A 56 2.01 0.88 0.51
C TRP A 56 2.02 1.92 -0.62
N SER A 57 2.20 3.22 -0.30
CA SER A 57 2.25 4.27 -1.33
C SER A 57 3.45 4.10 -2.27
N ARG A 58 4.61 3.70 -1.72
CA ARG A 58 5.80 3.42 -2.53
C ARG A 58 5.60 2.20 -3.42
N ALA A 59 4.94 1.15 -2.90
CA ALA A 59 4.61 -0.04 -3.68
C ALA A 59 3.67 0.27 -4.85
N VAL A 60 2.66 1.13 -4.64
CA VAL A 60 1.77 1.60 -5.71
C VAL A 60 2.55 2.35 -6.80
N ILE A 61 3.39 3.32 -6.42
CA ILE A 61 4.20 4.10 -7.37
C ILE A 61 5.17 3.18 -8.14
N ALA A 62 5.86 2.27 -7.45
CA ALA A 62 6.82 1.35 -8.06
C ALA A 62 6.15 0.32 -9.00
N ASN A 63 4.92 -0.09 -8.71
CA ASN A 63 4.17 -0.96 -9.62
C ASN A 63 3.68 -0.21 -10.86
N ALA A 64 3.27 1.05 -10.71
CA ALA A 64 2.88 1.90 -11.84
C ALA A 64 4.07 2.22 -12.76
N SER A 65 5.27 2.44 -12.21
CA SER A 65 6.46 2.76 -13.01
C SER A 65 6.96 1.60 -13.89
N LYS A 66 6.61 0.35 -13.55
CA LYS A 66 6.94 -0.84 -14.36
C LYS A 66 6.09 -0.96 -15.61
N GLN A 67 4.92 -0.33 -15.64
CA GLN A 67 4.03 -0.35 -16.79
C GLN A 67 4.38 0.81 -17.73
N ASN A 68 4.77 0.49 -18.96
CA ASN A 68 5.26 1.48 -19.92
C ASN A 68 4.22 2.58 -20.21
N GLU A 69 2.95 2.18 -20.38
CA GLU A 69 1.79 3.07 -20.60
C GLU A 69 1.52 4.04 -19.43
N SER A 70 1.87 3.61 -18.22
CA SER A 70 1.58 4.34 -16.98
C SER A 70 2.65 5.38 -16.65
N LYS A 71 3.80 5.33 -17.33
CA LYS A 71 4.97 6.15 -17.04
C LYS A 71 4.69 7.66 -17.20
N ILE A 72 3.90 8.02 -18.21
CA ILE A 72 3.50 9.42 -18.47
C ILE A 72 2.63 9.95 -17.32
N LEU A 73 1.69 9.13 -16.82
CA LEU A 73 0.84 9.50 -15.68
C LEU A 73 1.65 9.65 -14.39
N VAL A 74 2.57 8.71 -14.13
CA VAL A 74 3.51 8.78 -13.00
C VAL A 74 4.30 10.08 -13.04
N GLN A 75 4.88 10.44 -14.18
CA GLN A 75 5.65 11.67 -14.31
C GLN A 75 4.81 12.93 -14.09
N LYS A 76 3.57 12.98 -14.59
CA LYS A 76 2.72 14.18 -14.44
C LYS A 76 2.16 14.37 -13.03
N ILE A 77 1.72 13.30 -12.37
CA ILE A 77 1.15 13.38 -11.01
C ILE A 77 2.24 13.62 -9.97
N LEU A 78 3.41 12.99 -10.17
CA LEU A 78 4.51 13.03 -9.22
C LEU A 78 5.50 14.16 -9.50
N GLY A 79 5.60 14.66 -10.74
CA GLY A 79 6.54 15.71 -11.11
C GLY A 79 8.01 15.30 -10.92
N SER A 80 8.86 16.25 -10.52
CA SER A 80 10.29 16.00 -10.19
C SER A 80 10.51 15.15 -8.93
N GLU A 81 9.48 14.98 -8.09
CA GLU A 81 9.51 14.07 -6.92
C GLU A 81 9.61 12.59 -7.34
N CYS A 82 9.27 12.29 -8.59
CA CYS A 82 9.29 10.94 -9.15
C CYS A 82 10.68 10.32 -9.06
N GLU A 83 11.72 11.07 -9.42
CA GLU A 83 13.08 10.56 -9.39
C GLU A 83 13.55 10.27 -7.95
N ARG A 84 13.14 11.07 -6.97
CA ARG A 84 13.53 10.88 -5.56
C ARG A 84 12.85 9.64 -4.97
N LEU A 85 11.57 9.47 -5.23
CA LEU A 85 10.78 8.35 -4.71
C LEU A 85 11.09 7.03 -5.42
N VAL A 86 11.37 7.07 -6.73
CA VAL A 86 11.80 5.90 -7.50
C VAL A 86 13.25 5.53 -7.17
N LYS A 87 14.20 6.49 -7.06
CA LYS A 87 15.58 6.19 -6.61
C LYS A 87 15.62 5.65 -5.18
N ALA A 88 14.79 6.16 -4.27
CA ALA A 88 14.65 5.59 -2.93
C ALA A 88 14.10 4.15 -2.94
N SER A 89 13.35 3.76 -3.98
CA SER A 89 12.89 2.37 -4.17
C SER A 89 13.93 1.46 -4.84
N SER A 90 14.84 2.00 -5.66
CA SER A 90 15.96 1.28 -6.28
C SER A 90 17.14 1.08 -5.32
N ILE A 91 17.34 2.00 -4.36
CA ILE A 91 18.35 1.90 -3.30
C ILE A 91 17.82 0.99 -2.19
N GLY A 92 17.50 -0.25 -2.53
CA GLY A 92 17.12 -1.30 -1.60
C GLY A 92 15.81 -1.03 -0.84
N PHE A 93 15.01 -2.08 -0.70
CA PHE A 93 13.96 -2.15 0.30
C PHE A 93 14.61 -2.22 1.70
N SER A 94 15.23 -1.14 2.15
CA SER A 94 16.10 -1.10 3.32
C SER A 94 15.58 -0.12 4.34
N SER A 95 15.05 -0.69 5.41
CA SER A 95 14.83 -0.12 6.75
C SER A 95 13.41 0.34 7.07
N CYS A 96 12.51 -0.63 7.28
CA CYS A 96 11.62 -0.57 8.44
C CYS A 96 12.39 -1.17 9.63
N ASN A 97 12.84 -0.29 10.53
CA ASN A 97 13.41 -0.57 11.86
C ASN A 97 14.12 -1.92 12.07
N LYS A 98 15.42 -1.99 11.72
CA LYS A 98 16.35 -2.90 12.41
C LYS A 98 16.49 -2.43 13.87
N ARG A 99 15.53 -2.79 14.73
CA ARG A 99 15.81 -2.84 16.17
C ARG A 99 16.82 -3.97 16.35
N PHE A 100 18.08 -3.59 16.51
CA PHE A 100 19.13 -4.45 17.03
C PHE A 100 18.59 -5.17 18.28
N THR A 101 18.27 -6.46 18.14
CA THR A 101 18.30 -7.36 19.29
C THR A 101 19.56 -8.18 19.13
N SER A 102 20.67 -7.62 19.62
CA SER A 102 21.91 -8.37 19.78
C SER A 102 21.62 -9.53 20.73
N LYS A 103 21.58 -10.75 20.18
CA LYS A 103 21.72 -11.98 20.95
C LYS A 103 22.76 -12.88 20.30
N ARG A 104 24.01 -12.41 20.28
CA ARG A 104 25.16 -13.33 20.27
C ARG A 104 25.45 -13.74 21.72
N ILE A 105 24.81 -14.82 22.16
CA ILE A 105 25.39 -15.68 23.21
C ILE A 105 25.37 -17.09 22.64
N LEU A 106 26.56 -17.59 22.32
CA LEU A 106 26.80 -18.97 21.94
C LEU A 106 26.35 -19.88 23.10
N ARG A 107 25.22 -20.58 22.96
CA ARG A 107 24.88 -21.67 23.88
C ARG A 107 25.50 -22.97 23.39
N ARG A 108 26.71 -23.17 23.91
CA ARG A 108 27.51 -24.40 23.91
C ARG A 108 26.74 -25.50 24.65
N SER A 109 26.51 -26.63 23.97
CA SER A 109 26.30 -28.00 24.49
C SER A 109 25.42 -28.23 25.73
N CYS A 110 24.20 -28.72 25.51
CA CYS A 110 23.42 -29.50 26.50
C CYS A 110 22.69 -30.68 25.81
N SER A 111 23.43 -31.57 25.16
CA SER A 111 22.95 -32.89 24.75
C SER A 111 23.30 -33.90 25.84
N SER A 112 22.43 -34.14 26.80
CA SER A 112 22.46 -35.35 27.66
C SER A 112 21.29 -35.35 28.66
N LEU A 113 20.42 -36.36 28.52
CA LEU A 113 19.54 -36.93 29.55
C LEU A 113 18.31 -36.12 30.00
N ARG A 114 17.14 -36.48 29.44
CA ARG A 114 16.16 -37.30 30.17
C ARG A 114 14.95 -37.75 29.31
N ARG A 115 14.97 -39.04 28.99
CA ARG A 115 13.92 -40.03 29.30
C ARG A 115 12.59 -39.95 28.52
N ILE A 116 12.45 -40.95 27.65
CA ILE A 116 11.23 -41.50 27.07
C ILE A 116 10.15 -41.68 28.16
N ARG A 117 8.95 -41.09 27.97
CA ARG A 117 7.66 -41.82 27.90
C ARG A 117 6.42 -40.89 27.91
N ARG A 118 5.48 -41.26 27.03
CA ARG A 118 4.04 -40.93 26.93
C ARG A 118 3.66 -39.66 26.17
N SER A 119 3.48 -39.84 24.87
CA SER A 119 2.66 -38.98 24.02
C SER A 119 1.20 -39.06 24.47
N ALA A 120 0.80 -38.20 25.41
CA ALA A 120 -0.60 -37.83 25.57
C ALA A 120 -1.10 -37.22 24.24
N PRO A 121 -2.38 -37.42 23.86
CA PRO A 121 -2.93 -36.69 22.72
C PRO A 121 -2.72 -35.21 22.99
N LYS A 122 -1.94 -34.55 22.12
CA LYS A 122 -1.69 -33.11 22.23
C LYS A 122 -3.05 -32.44 22.11
N ARG A 123 -3.69 -32.11 23.25
CA ARG A 123 -4.80 -31.16 23.27
C ARG A 123 -4.28 -29.95 22.54
N VAL A 124 -4.81 -29.70 21.33
CA VAL A 124 -4.46 -28.54 20.55
C VAL A 124 -4.86 -27.36 21.41
N GLN A 125 -3.87 -26.71 22.04
CA GLN A 125 -4.14 -25.62 22.96
C GLN A 125 -4.88 -24.53 22.17
N ALA A 126 -5.88 -23.91 22.78
CA ALA A 126 -6.61 -22.80 22.14
C ALA A 126 -5.66 -21.73 21.57
N SER A 127 -4.51 -21.51 22.23
CA SER A 127 -3.43 -20.64 21.77
C SER A 127 -2.85 -21.03 20.40
N SER A 128 -2.70 -22.32 20.11
CA SER A 128 -2.19 -22.82 18.82
C SER A 128 -3.22 -22.69 17.70
N ILE A 129 -4.51 -22.85 18.00
CA ILE A 129 -5.61 -22.60 17.07
C ILE A 129 -5.66 -21.10 16.75
N ALA A 130 -5.63 -20.24 17.78
CA ALA A 130 -5.61 -18.79 17.63
C ALA A 130 -4.43 -18.33 16.78
N LYS A 131 -3.21 -18.82 17.05
CA LYS A 131 -2.02 -18.53 16.22
C LYS A 131 -2.20 -18.94 14.77
N ARG A 132 -2.81 -20.10 14.50
CA ARG A 132 -3.09 -20.55 13.13
C ARG A 132 -4.11 -19.65 12.44
N MET A 133 -5.13 -19.20 13.15
CA MET A 133 -6.15 -18.27 12.63
C MET A 133 -5.53 -16.90 12.33
N VAL A 134 -4.74 -16.35 13.25
CA VAL A 134 -4.01 -15.08 13.05
C VAL A 134 -3.10 -15.19 11.83
N LYS A 135 -2.26 -16.23 11.73
CA LYS A 135 -1.37 -16.43 10.58
C LYS A 135 -2.12 -16.45 9.24
N LYS A 136 -3.28 -17.11 9.18
CA LYS A 136 -4.13 -17.12 7.96
C LYS A 136 -4.64 -15.73 7.64
N ARG A 137 -5.16 -14.99 8.63
CA ARG A 137 -5.68 -13.63 8.44
C ARG A 137 -4.57 -12.64 8.04
N THR A 138 -3.40 -12.73 8.66
CA THR A 138 -2.21 -11.95 8.30
C THR A 138 -1.83 -12.20 6.85
N GLN A 139 -1.81 -13.46 6.39
CA GLN A 139 -1.47 -13.77 5.00
C GLN A 139 -2.47 -13.17 3.99
N LEU A 140 -3.76 -13.20 4.32
CA LEU A 140 -4.78 -12.53 3.50
C LEU A 140 -4.56 -11.01 3.48
N LEU A 141 -4.29 -10.41 4.64
CA LEU A 141 -4.05 -8.97 4.74
C LEU A 141 -2.82 -8.53 3.93
N LYS A 142 -1.75 -9.34 3.93
CA LYS A 142 -0.56 -9.11 3.11
C LYS A 142 -0.86 -8.98 1.62
N GLY A 143 -1.85 -9.72 1.11
CA GLY A 143 -2.29 -9.63 -0.29
C GLY A 143 -3.30 -8.51 -0.58
N LEU A 144 -3.86 -7.87 0.44
CA LEU A 144 -4.82 -6.76 0.29
C LEU A 144 -4.13 -5.41 0.31
N VAL A 145 -3.06 -5.27 1.10
CA VAL A 145 -2.30 -4.02 1.21
C VAL A 145 -1.22 -4.01 0.13
N PRO A 146 -1.11 -2.96 -0.69
CA PRO A 146 -0.06 -2.86 -1.70
C PRO A 146 1.34 -3.05 -1.08
N GLY A 147 2.10 -4.05 -1.55
CA GLY A 147 3.42 -4.39 -1.04
C GLY A 147 3.42 -5.12 0.32
N GLY A 148 2.26 -5.52 0.83
CA GLY A 148 2.09 -6.18 2.13
C GLY A 148 2.82 -7.51 2.24
N GLU A 149 3.08 -8.20 1.13
CA GLU A 149 3.82 -9.46 1.10
C GLU A 149 5.21 -9.32 1.75
N SER A 150 5.84 -8.16 1.54
CA SER A 150 7.18 -7.83 2.02
C SER A 150 7.23 -7.24 3.44
N MET A 151 6.07 -6.98 4.07
CA MET A 151 5.99 -6.32 5.38
C MET A 151 6.07 -7.32 6.55
N ASP A 152 6.60 -6.88 7.69
CA ASP A 152 6.45 -7.59 8.97
C ASP A 152 5.04 -7.39 9.56
N GLU A 153 4.69 -8.17 10.59
CA GLU A 153 3.33 -8.16 11.16
C GLU A 153 2.94 -6.80 11.77
N PHE A 154 3.87 -6.06 12.38
CA PHE A 154 3.55 -4.77 13.01
C PHE A 154 3.40 -3.69 11.95
N SER A 155 4.37 -3.57 11.03
CA SER A 155 4.30 -2.60 9.93
C SER A 155 3.06 -2.85 9.06
N LEU A 156 2.66 -4.11 8.85
CA LEU A 156 1.47 -4.44 8.08
C LEU A 156 0.20 -3.82 8.69
N ILE A 157 0.04 -3.84 10.01
CA ILE A 157 -1.13 -3.27 10.68
C ILE A 157 -1.11 -1.73 10.58
N GLU A 158 0.04 -1.10 10.82
CA GLU A 158 0.19 0.35 10.70
C GLU A 158 -0.12 0.85 9.28
N GLU A 159 0.45 0.18 8.27
CA GLU A 159 0.22 0.48 6.85
C GLU A 159 -1.23 0.20 6.44
N THR A 160 -1.86 -0.85 6.99
CA THR A 160 -3.28 -1.14 6.76
C THR A 160 -4.18 -0.01 7.26
N LEU A 161 -3.92 0.51 8.47
CA LEU A 161 -4.70 1.61 9.03
C LEU A 161 -4.60 2.86 8.16
N ASP A 162 -3.38 3.19 7.73
CA ASP A 162 -3.16 4.32 6.85
C ASP A 162 -3.81 4.13 5.47
N TYR A 163 -3.74 2.92 4.92
CA TYR A 163 -4.36 2.58 3.64
C TYR A 163 -5.89 2.66 3.71
N ILE A 164 -6.53 2.20 4.80
CA ILE A 164 -8.00 2.35 4.99
C ILE A 164 -8.40 3.83 5.00
N ILE A 165 -7.66 4.68 5.71
CA ILE A 165 -7.91 6.13 5.73
C ILE A 165 -7.80 6.70 4.32
N SER A 166 -6.79 6.28 3.57
CA SER A 166 -6.53 6.73 2.21
C SER A 166 -7.65 6.29 1.24
N LEU A 167 -8.11 5.05 1.33
CA LEU A 167 -9.24 4.54 0.54
C LEU A 167 -10.54 5.31 0.83
N ARG A 168 -10.83 5.62 2.10
CA ARG A 168 -12.00 6.44 2.46
C ARG A 168 -11.93 7.82 1.81
N ALA A 169 -10.77 8.47 1.88
CA ALA A 169 -10.56 9.77 1.24
C ALA A 169 -10.71 9.69 -0.29
N GLN A 170 -10.18 8.64 -0.92
CA GLN A 170 -10.35 8.40 -2.36
C GLN A 170 -11.84 8.32 -2.73
N ILE A 171 -12.61 7.49 -2.02
CA ILE A 171 -14.06 7.34 -2.24
C ILE A 171 -14.80 8.67 -2.04
N ASP A 172 -14.46 9.42 -0.99
CA ASP A 172 -15.09 10.71 -0.70
C ASP A 172 -14.85 11.72 -1.83
N VAL A 173 -13.61 11.81 -2.33
CA VAL A 173 -13.28 12.71 -3.45
C VAL A 173 -13.99 12.26 -4.73
N MET A 174 -14.04 10.94 -5.00
CA MET A 174 -14.76 10.39 -6.16
C MET A 174 -16.25 10.77 -6.16
N ARG A 175 -16.90 10.63 -4.99
CA ARG A 175 -18.31 11.00 -4.82
C ARG A 175 -18.54 12.49 -5.04
N CYS A 176 -17.70 13.34 -4.42
CA CYS A 176 -17.82 14.79 -4.60
C CYS A 176 -17.72 15.21 -6.07
N LEU A 177 -16.81 14.60 -6.85
CA LEU A 177 -16.67 14.88 -8.27
C LEU A 177 -17.87 14.38 -9.08
N ALA A 178 -18.41 13.20 -8.77
CA ALA A 178 -19.60 12.69 -9.42
C ALA A 178 -20.82 13.59 -9.15
N ASP A 179 -21.04 13.96 -7.89
CA ASP A 179 -22.14 14.84 -7.49
C ASP A 179 -22.03 16.23 -8.14
N ALA A 180 -20.82 16.78 -8.24
CA ALA A 180 -20.59 18.04 -8.94
C ALA A 180 -20.88 17.93 -10.45
N SER A 181 -20.50 16.80 -11.07
CA SER A 181 -20.75 16.53 -12.50
C SER A 181 -22.25 16.42 -12.81
N GLU A 182 -23.04 15.74 -11.97
CA GLU A 182 -24.48 15.61 -12.16
C GLU A 182 -25.21 16.95 -12.00
N ARG A 183 -24.76 17.81 -11.08
CA ARG A 183 -25.29 19.18 -10.94
C ARG A 183 -25.04 20.03 -12.18
N LEU A 184 -23.86 19.91 -12.79
CA LEU A 184 -23.50 20.65 -14.01
C LEU A 184 -24.31 20.22 -15.23
N LYS A 185 -24.71 18.95 -15.34
CA LYS A 185 -25.58 18.47 -16.43
C LYS A 185 -27.04 18.90 -16.29
N SER A 186 -27.43 19.32 -15.09
CA SER A 186 -28.80 19.73 -14.77
C SER A 186 -29.02 21.24 -14.97
N GLN A 187 -27.99 21.99 -15.39
CA GLN A 187 -28.04 23.37 -15.84
C GLN A 187 -28.00 23.44 -17.37
#